data_AF-A0A7W0KAS7-F1
#
_entry.id   AF-A0A7W0KAS7-F1
#
_cell.length_a   1.000
_cell.length_b   1.000
_cell.length_c   1.000
_cell.angle_alpha   90.00
_cell.angle_beta   90.00
_cell.angle_gamma   90.00
#
_symmetry.space_group_name_H-M   'P 1'
#
loop_
_entity.id
_entity.type
_entity.pdbx_description
1 polymer ?
#
loop_
_entity_poly.entity_id
_entity_poly.type
_entity_poly.pdbx_seq_one_letter_code
_entity_poly.pdbx_strand_id
1 'polypeptide(L)'
;MTMAARDARLRALSPVFVDRVVLFVDGREIRPTNAEYLPPREERPGDLMPPLATFRLRGRMPSQARHLRWLYGLVIDPYPLKIRRADGRAVTEWIHGSDWSGVVDLSGQFRQVTRLEVARDYVALGYTHILPKGLDHILFVLGLFLLRLRVRPIFAQVTTFTVAHSITLALTMLGFVSLPSRIVEPLIALSIAYVAIENLMTDRLRPWRIVLVFGFGLLHGMGFASVLSDLGLPRDEFITALLSFNLGVEAGQLSVIAAAALCVMWCGQRPWYHRRVVVPISLAIAAIGGYWTVARAFL
;
A
#
# COMPACT_ATOMS: atom_id res chain seq x y z
N MET A 1 -45.05 20.57 3.89
CA MET A 1 -44.72 19.14 4.13
C MET A 1 -43.49 19.08 5.01
N THR A 2 -43.49 18.34 6.11
CA THR A 2 -42.31 18.21 7.00
C THR A 2 -41.20 17.43 6.31
N MET A 3 -39.93 17.60 6.72
CA MET A 3 -38.80 16.82 6.17
C MET A 3 -39.02 15.31 6.34
N ALA A 4 -39.54 14.89 7.50
CA ALA A 4 -39.89 13.49 7.75
C ALA A 4 -40.94 12.95 6.77
N ALA A 5 -41.99 13.74 6.48
CA ALA A 5 -43.02 13.36 5.51
C ALA A 5 -42.49 13.31 4.07
N ARG A 6 -41.58 14.23 3.70
CA ARG A 6 -40.87 14.20 2.40
C ARG A 6 -40.06 12.91 2.26
N ASP A 7 -39.24 12.61 3.25
CA ASP A 7 -38.28 11.51 3.20
C ASP A 7 -38.99 10.14 3.25
N ALA A 8 -40.10 10.04 4.00
CA ALA A 8 -40.96 8.87 3.98
C ALA A 8 -41.58 8.65 2.57
N ARG A 9 -42.05 9.71 1.93
CA ARG A 9 -42.60 9.64 0.57
C ARG A 9 -41.54 9.27 -0.46
N LEU A 10 -40.34 9.84 -0.38
CA LEU A 10 -39.22 9.47 -1.26
C LEU A 10 -38.82 8.01 -1.05
N ARG A 11 -38.69 7.56 0.19
CA ARG A 11 -38.38 6.16 0.50
C ARG A 11 -39.40 5.17 -0.09
N ALA A 12 -40.68 5.53 -0.09
CA ALA A 12 -41.74 4.71 -0.70
C ALA A 12 -41.60 4.58 -2.22
N LEU A 13 -40.86 5.48 -2.90
CA LEU A 13 -40.63 5.43 -4.35
C LEU A 13 -39.48 4.51 -4.76
N SER A 14 -38.74 3.88 -3.83
CA SER A 14 -37.64 2.97 -4.14
C SER A 14 -37.93 1.95 -5.25
N PRO A 15 -39.08 1.23 -5.27
CA PRO A 15 -39.40 0.30 -6.36
C PRO A 15 -39.48 0.97 -7.74
N VAL A 16 -39.99 2.20 -7.80
CA VAL A 16 -40.12 2.96 -9.05
C VAL A 16 -38.75 3.27 -9.65
N PHE A 17 -37.75 3.55 -8.81
CA PHE A 17 -36.38 3.79 -9.28
C PHE A 17 -35.75 2.52 -9.87
N VAL A 18 -36.01 1.35 -9.28
CA VAL A 18 -35.54 0.06 -9.82
C VAL A 18 -36.13 -0.20 -11.21
N ASP A 19 -37.41 0.12 -11.41
CA ASP A 19 -38.10 -0.11 -12.68
C ASP A 19 -37.78 0.93 -13.76
N ARG A 20 -37.35 2.14 -13.39
CA ARG A 20 -37.15 3.26 -14.32
C ARG A 20 -35.70 3.54 -14.66
N VAL A 21 -34.77 2.88 -13.98
CA VAL A 21 -33.35 2.92 -14.33
C VAL A 21 -33.00 1.68 -15.12
N VAL A 22 -32.48 1.89 -16.32
CA VAL A 22 -32.09 0.81 -17.23
C VAL A 22 -30.62 0.99 -17.60
N LEU A 23 -29.84 -0.07 -17.39
CA LEU A 23 -28.46 -0.15 -17.86
C LEU A 23 -28.43 -1.08 -19.07
N PHE A 24 -27.92 -0.62 -20.20
CA PHE A 24 -27.73 -1.46 -21.38
C PHE A 24 -26.26 -1.81 -21.51
N VAL A 25 -25.93 -3.08 -21.31
CA VAL A 25 -24.56 -3.56 -21.16
C VAL A 25 -24.27 -4.61 -22.21
N ASP A 26 -23.34 -4.32 -23.12
CA ASP A 26 -22.93 -5.21 -24.22
C ASP A 26 -24.11 -5.90 -24.94
N GLY A 27 -25.16 -5.14 -25.24
CA GLY A 27 -26.33 -5.65 -25.96
C GLY A 27 -27.43 -6.26 -25.07
N ARG A 28 -27.28 -6.25 -23.74
CA ARG A 28 -28.26 -6.80 -22.80
C ARG A 28 -28.76 -5.76 -21.82
N GLU A 29 -30.05 -5.83 -21.53
CA GLU A 29 -30.66 -5.02 -20.49
C GLU A 29 -30.32 -5.57 -19.10
N ILE A 30 -29.84 -4.70 -18.23
CA ILE A 30 -29.54 -4.98 -16.83
C ILE A 30 -30.26 -3.94 -15.97
N ARG A 31 -30.91 -4.42 -14.92
CA ARG A 31 -31.64 -3.58 -13.97
C ARG A 31 -31.01 -3.68 -12.58
N PRO A 32 -31.08 -2.62 -11.77
CA PRO A 32 -30.84 -2.72 -10.34
C PRO A 32 -31.72 -3.81 -9.72
N THR A 33 -31.24 -4.46 -8.67
CA THR A 33 -32.04 -5.38 -7.84
C THR A 33 -32.67 -4.69 -6.65
N ASN A 34 -32.13 -3.54 -6.22
CA ASN A 34 -32.65 -2.75 -5.10
C ASN A 34 -32.27 -1.27 -5.24
N ALA A 35 -33.09 -0.39 -4.66
CA ALA A 35 -32.86 1.04 -4.48
C ALA A 35 -33.02 1.42 -2.99
N GLU A 36 -31.91 1.82 -2.38
CA GLU A 36 -31.86 2.27 -0.98
C GLU A 36 -31.91 3.81 -0.93
N TYR A 37 -32.93 4.37 -0.28
CA TYR A 37 -33.01 5.82 -0.05
C TYR A 37 -32.11 6.25 1.11
N LEU A 38 -31.21 7.19 0.83
CA LEU A 38 -30.32 7.83 1.80
C LEU A 38 -30.73 9.31 1.94
N PRO A 39 -31.18 9.72 3.14
CA PRO A 39 -31.53 11.12 3.37
C PRO A 39 -30.28 12.02 3.22
N PRO A 40 -30.48 13.32 2.93
CA PRO A 40 -29.38 14.28 2.92
C PRO A 40 -28.61 14.22 4.24
N ARG A 41 -27.27 14.28 4.17
CA ARG A 41 -26.46 14.49 5.37
C ARG A 41 -26.77 15.87 5.98
N GLU A 42 -26.47 16.05 7.25
CA GLU A 42 -26.50 17.39 7.86
C GLU A 42 -25.51 18.33 7.14
N GLU A 43 -25.96 19.56 6.91
CA GLU A 43 -25.14 20.63 6.36
C GLU A 43 -23.99 20.95 7.31
N ARG A 44 -22.76 21.00 6.78
CA ARG A 44 -21.58 21.36 7.55
C ARG A 44 -21.10 22.76 7.17
N PRO A 45 -20.54 23.54 8.12
CA PRO A 45 -19.89 24.80 7.80
C PRO A 45 -18.80 24.58 6.74
N GLY A 46 -18.94 25.23 5.58
CA GLY A 46 -18.01 25.10 4.44
C GLY A 46 -18.53 24.27 3.25
N ASP A 47 -19.72 23.70 3.31
CA ASP A 47 -20.32 23.02 2.15
C ASP A 47 -20.65 24.04 1.03
N LEU A 48 -20.07 23.83 -0.17
CA LEU A 48 -20.29 24.68 -1.34
C LEU A 48 -21.68 24.50 -1.99
N MET A 49 -22.35 23.37 -1.71
CA MET A 49 -23.67 23.04 -2.21
C MET A 49 -24.47 22.28 -1.13
N PRO A 50 -25.80 22.45 -1.10
CA PRO A 50 -26.65 21.73 -0.15
C PRO A 50 -26.55 20.21 -0.38
N PRO A 51 -26.55 19.41 0.69
CA PRO A 51 -26.47 17.96 0.61
C PRO A 51 -27.72 17.41 -0.11
N LEU A 52 -27.48 16.54 -1.09
CA LEU A 52 -28.55 15.94 -1.88
C LEU A 52 -29.03 14.63 -1.26
N ALA A 53 -30.33 14.39 -1.33
CA ALA A 53 -30.88 13.06 -1.08
C ALA A 53 -30.40 12.10 -2.18
N THR A 54 -30.02 10.88 -1.81
CA THR A 54 -29.40 9.93 -2.74
C THR A 54 -30.17 8.61 -2.75
N PHE A 55 -30.49 8.09 -3.94
CA PHE A 55 -30.87 6.69 -4.10
C PHE A 55 -29.64 5.87 -4.47
N ARG A 56 -29.26 4.93 -3.61
CA ARG A 56 -28.21 3.95 -3.89
C ARG A 56 -28.81 2.72 -4.55
N LEU A 57 -28.52 2.55 -5.83
CA LEU A 57 -28.93 1.39 -6.61
C LEU A 57 -27.87 0.29 -6.48
N ARG A 58 -28.31 -0.96 -6.27
CA ARG A 58 -27.43 -2.14 -6.23
C ARG A 58 -27.91 -3.15 -7.26
N GLY A 59 -26.99 -3.90 -7.87
CA GLY A 59 -27.29 -4.91 -8.88
C GLY A 59 -26.07 -5.77 -9.18
N ARG A 60 -26.20 -6.69 -10.15
CA ARG A 60 -25.08 -7.52 -10.63
C ARG A 60 -24.65 -7.03 -12.00
N MET A 61 -23.35 -6.85 -12.17
CA MET A 61 -22.72 -6.48 -13.44
C MET A 61 -21.83 -7.63 -13.91
N PRO A 62 -21.88 -8.03 -15.20
CA PRO A 62 -20.92 -8.98 -15.74
C PRO A 62 -19.49 -8.44 -15.58
N SER A 63 -18.57 -9.26 -15.09
CA SER A 63 -17.15 -8.88 -14.92
C SER A 63 -16.43 -8.65 -16.26
N GLN A 64 -17.04 -9.07 -17.37
CA GLN A 64 -16.50 -8.87 -18.71
C GLN A 64 -17.15 -7.70 -19.44
N ALA A 65 -17.99 -6.92 -18.75
CA ALA A 65 -18.72 -5.80 -19.33
C ALA A 65 -17.76 -4.77 -19.92
N ARG A 66 -17.97 -4.37 -21.18
CA ARG A 66 -17.13 -3.42 -21.90
C ARG A 66 -17.85 -2.12 -22.22
N HIS A 67 -19.13 -2.18 -22.55
CA HIS A 67 -19.90 -1.00 -22.93
C HIS A 67 -21.14 -0.93 -22.06
N LEU A 68 -21.40 0.26 -21.52
CA LEU A 68 -22.61 0.57 -20.77
C LEU A 68 -23.29 1.79 -21.39
N ARG A 69 -24.62 1.75 -21.46
CA ARG A 69 -25.45 2.93 -21.66
C ARG A 69 -26.44 3.04 -20.52
N TRP A 70 -26.74 4.25 -20.12
CA TRP A 70 -27.62 4.58 -19.03
C TRP A 70 -28.90 5.21 -19.57
N LEU A 71 -30.04 4.79 -19.04
CA LEU A 71 -31.33 5.43 -19.26
C LEU A 71 -32.03 5.62 -17.91
N TYR A 72 -32.60 6.82 -17.73
CA TYR A 72 -33.44 7.11 -16.57
C TYR A 72 -34.79 7.67 -17.02
N GLY A 73 -35.82 6.83 -16.94
CA GLY A 73 -37.16 7.10 -17.48
C GLY A 73 -38.10 7.90 -16.59
N LEU A 74 -37.59 8.68 -15.62
CA LEU A 74 -38.40 9.56 -14.76
C LEU A 74 -38.18 11.05 -15.00
N VAL A 75 -37.12 11.44 -15.73
CA VAL A 75 -36.77 12.85 -15.91
C VAL A 75 -37.15 13.28 -17.33
N ILE A 76 -37.87 14.39 -17.42
CA ILE A 76 -38.32 14.98 -18.68
C ILE A 76 -37.36 16.12 -19.09
N ASP A 77 -36.78 16.81 -18.10
CA ASP A 77 -35.82 17.91 -18.33
C ASP A 77 -34.39 17.40 -18.56
N PRO A 78 -33.50 18.22 -19.16
CA PRO A 78 -32.09 17.88 -19.25
C PRO A 78 -31.44 17.74 -17.86
N TYR A 79 -30.65 16.69 -17.66
CA TYR A 79 -29.94 16.43 -16.41
C TYR A 79 -28.49 15.97 -16.64
N PRO A 80 -27.58 16.29 -15.71
CA PRO A 80 -26.18 15.86 -15.83
C PRO A 80 -26.00 14.42 -15.32
N LEU A 81 -25.50 13.53 -16.17
CA LEU A 81 -24.93 12.24 -15.80
C LEU A 81 -23.43 12.40 -15.54
N LYS A 82 -23.01 12.31 -14.28
CA LYS A 82 -21.59 12.33 -13.90
C LYS A 82 -21.09 10.92 -13.61
N ILE A 83 -20.10 10.48 -14.37
CA ILE A 83 -19.49 9.16 -14.28
C ILE A 83 -18.09 9.31 -13.71
N ARG A 84 -17.85 8.74 -12.54
CA ARG A 84 -16.51 8.69 -11.93
C ARG A 84 -15.96 7.28 -12.04
N ARG A 85 -14.83 7.14 -12.73
CA ARG A 85 -14.13 5.87 -12.95
C ARG A 85 -13.18 5.56 -11.79
N ALA A 86 -12.80 4.28 -11.66
CA ALA A 86 -11.86 3.82 -10.64
C ALA A 86 -10.44 4.43 -10.78
N ASP A 87 -10.07 4.84 -11.99
CA ASP A 87 -8.82 5.56 -12.30
C ASP A 87 -8.87 7.06 -11.91
N GLY A 88 -9.95 7.52 -11.28
CA GLY A 88 -10.14 8.90 -10.84
C GLY A 88 -10.68 9.85 -11.92
N ARG A 89 -10.80 9.42 -13.19
CA ARG A 89 -11.36 10.26 -14.25
C ARG A 89 -12.86 10.45 -14.05
N ALA A 90 -13.33 11.68 -14.28
CA ALA A 90 -14.74 12.02 -14.23
C ALA A 90 -15.20 12.58 -15.57
N VAL A 91 -16.29 12.04 -16.13
CA VAL A 91 -16.95 12.55 -17.32
C VAL A 91 -18.34 13.02 -16.94
N THR A 92 -18.76 14.17 -17.45
CA THR A 92 -20.12 14.67 -17.28
C THR A 92 -20.77 14.80 -18.64
N GLU A 93 -21.93 14.18 -18.79
CA GLU A 93 -22.74 14.20 -20.00
C GLU A 93 -24.11 14.78 -19.67
N TRP A 94 -24.65 15.66 -20.52
CA TRP A 94 -26.00 16.18 -20.36
C TRP A 94 -26.98 15.32 -21.15
N ILE A 95 -27.88 14.64 -20.43
CA ILE A 95 -28.92 13.79 -21.01
C ILE A 95 -30.20 14.60 -21.14
N HIS A 96 -30.86 14.55 -22.29
CA HIS A 96 -32.09 15.29 -22.55
C HIS A 96 -33.30 14.37 -22.35
N GLY A 97 -34.06 14.59 -21.27
CA GLY A 97 -35.26 13.81 -20.97
C GLY A 97 -35.01 12.30 -20.91
N SER A 98 -35.74 11.53 -21.72
CA SER A 98 -35.65 10.07 -21.78
C SER A 98 -34.63 9.54 -22.80
N ASP A 99 -33.67 10.36 -23.21
CA ASP A 99 -32.58 9.90 -24.08
C ASP A 99 -31.65 8.94 -23.33
N TRP A 100 -31.05 8.04 -24.09
CA TRP A 100 -29.95 7.22 -23.60
C TRP A 100 -28.68 8.06 -23.51
N SER A 101 -27.84 7.76 -22.52
CA SER A 101 -26.47 8.24 -22.53
C SER A 101 -25.70 7.75 -23.76
N GLY A 102 -24.59 8.43 -24.04
CA GLY A 102 -23.51 7.91 -24.84
C GLY A 102 -22.94 6.61 -24.27
N VAL A 103 -22.06 5.97 -25.06
CA VAL A 103 -21.43 4.72 -24.66
C VAL A 103 -20.37 4.98 -23.60
N VAL A 104 -20.61 4.45 -22.40
CA VAL A 104 -19.69 4.43 -21.28
C VAL A 104 -18.77 3.22 -21.44
N ASP A 105 -17.50 3.48 -21.73
CA ASP A 105 -16.49 2.43 -21.79
C ASP A 105 -16.13 1.92 -20.38
N LEU A 106 -16.44 0.65 -20.16
CA LEU A 106 -16.15 -0.14 -18.96
C LEU A 106 -14.91 -1.02 -19.14
N SER A 107 -14.30 -1.04 -20.34
CA SER A 107 -13.08 -1.79 -20.60
C SER A 107 -11.99 -1.39 -19.61
N GLY A 108 -11.41 -2.39 -18.94
CA GLY A 108 -10.37 -2.17 -17.93
C GLY A 108 -10.89 -1.85 -16.52
N GLN A 109 -12.18 -1.55 -16.32
CA GLN A 109 -12.74 -1.30 -14.99
C GLN A 109 -12.89 -2.59 -14.16
N PHE A 110 -13.07 -3.73 -14.83
CA PHE A 110 -13.21 -5.04 -14.21
C PHE A 110 -12.02 -5.97 -14.49
N ARG A 111 -10.87 -5.42 -14.90
CA ARG A 111 -9.67 -6.23 -15.15
C ARG A 111 -9.28 -6.93 -13.84
N GLN A 112 -9.50 -8.23 -13.76
CA GLN A 112 -8.92 -9.05 -12.70
C GLN A 112 -7.42 -9.10 -12.96
N VAL A 113 -6.65 -8.49 -12.06
CA VAL A 113 -5.19 -8.55 -12.11
C VAL A 113 -4.80 -10.01 -11.95
N THR A 114 -3.97 -10.53 -12.84
CA THR A 114 -3.53 -11.92 -12.74
C THR A 114 -2.49 -12.07 -11.63
N ARG A 115 -2.40 -13.26 -11.01
CA ARG A 115 -1.37 -13.55 -10.00
C ARG A 115 0.05 -13.24 -10.45
N LEU A 116 0.34 -13.46 -11.74
CA LEU A 116 1.65 -13.18 -12.31
C LEU A 116 1.93 -11.67 -12.40
N GLU A 117 0.93 -10.87 -12.76
CA GLU A 117 1.03 -9.41 -12.76
C GLU A 117 1.23 -8.90 -11.34
N VAL A 118 0.41 -9.35 -10.38
CA VAL A 118 0.59 -9.03 -8.96
C VAL A 118 1.99 -9.41 -8.50
N ALA A 119 2.44 -10.63 -8.80
CA ALA A 119 3.75 -11.10 -8.36
C ALA A 119 4.89 -10.24 -8.94
N ARG A 120 4.84 -9.91 -10.24
CA ARG A 120 5.85 -9.06 -10.89
C ARG A 120 5.88 -7.66 -10.28
N ASP A 121 4.72 -7.04 -10.11
CA ASP A 121 4.60 -5.68 -9.61
C ASP A 121 5.09 -5.60 -8.16
N TYR A 122 4.76 -6.60 -7.34
CA TYR A 122 5.15 -6.63 -5.94
C TYR A 122 6.60 -7.02 -5.73
N VAL A 123 7.18 -7.90 -6.56
CA VAL A 123 8.64 -8.10 -6.58
C VAL A 123 9.37 -6.80 -6.90
N ALA A 124 8.93 -6.06 -7.92
CA ALA A 124 9.53 -4.77 -8.27
C ALA A 124 9.35 -3.73 -7.16
N LEU A 125 8.17 -3.70 -6.52
CA LEU A 125 7.90 -2.82 -5.39
C LEU A 125 8.79 -3.16 -4.19
N GLY A 126 8.91 -4.43 -3.83
CA GLY A 126 9.78 -4.89 -2.74
C GLY A 126 11.26 -4.62 -3.01
N TYR A 127 11.70 -4.78 -4.25
CA TYR A 127 13.07 -4.43 -4.63
C TYR A 127 13.31 -2.93 -4.48
N THR A 128 12.42 -2.10 -5.05
CA THR A 128 12.57 -0.64 -5.02
C THR A 128 12.35 -0.05 -3.62
N HIS A 129 11.62 -0.75 -2.76
CA HIS A 129 11.50 -0.46 -1.33
C HIS A 129 12.86 -0.50 -0.63
N ILE A 130 13.79 -1.37 -1.07
CA ILE A 130 15.16 -1.41 -0.56
C ILE A 130 16.08 -0.50 -1.36
N LEU A 131 16.20 -0.72 -2.67
CA LEU A 131 17.14 0.00 -3.52
C LEU A 131 16.39 0.63 -4.72
N PRO A 132 16.37 1.97 -4.88
CA PRO A 132 17.16 2.98 -4.16
C PRO A 132 16.44 3.63 -2.96
N LYS A 133 15.16 3.34 -2.71
CA LYS A 133 14.34 4.17 -1.79
C LYS A 133 14.55 3.88 -0.31
N GLY A 134 14.97 2.66 0.04
CA GLY A 134 15.04 2.17 1.42
C GLY A 134 16.36 2.44 2.10
N LEU A 135 16.73 3.71 2.28
CA LEU A 135 17.99 4.07 2.94
C LEU A 135 18.15 3.42 4.32
N ASP A 136 17.06 3.32 5.09
CA ASP A 136 17.06 2.64 6.40
C ASP A 136 17.53 1.18 6.29
N HIS A 137 16.99 0.45 5.31
CA HIS A 137 17.37 -0.94 5.05
C HIS A 137 18.79 -1.06 4.50
N ILE A 138 19.19 -0.15 3.60
CA ILE A 138 20.55 -0.13 3.05
C ILE A 138 21.57 0.04 4.18
N LEU A 139 21.40 1.05 5.04
CA LEU A 139 22.32 1.30 6.16
C LEU A 139 22.31 0.15 7.18
N PHE A 140 21.14 -0.42 7.47
CA PHE A 140 21.03 -1.57 8.37
C PHE A 140 21.78 -2.79 7.82
N VAL A 141 21.55 -3.16 6.55
CA VAL A 141 22.20 -4.30 5.90
C VAL A 141 23.71 -4.09 5.76
N LEU A 142 24.15 -2.87 5.43
CA LEU A 142 25.58 -2.53 5.44
C LEU A 142 26.17 -2.69 6.85
N GLY A 143 25.46 -2.25 7.90
CA GLY A 143 25.84 -2.50 9.28
C GLY A 143 25.99 -4.00 9.59
N LEU A 144 25.06 -4.85 9.13
CA LEU A 144 25.16 -6.29 9.31
C LEU A 144 26.36 -6.91 8.57
N PHE A 145 26.62 -6.43 7.36
CA PHE A 145 27.70 -6.89 6.50
C PHE A 145 29.09 -6.56 7.08
N LEU A 146 29.27 -5.35 7.62
CA LEU A 146 30.57 -4.84 8.08
C LEU A 146 31.18 -5.63 9.24
N LEU A 147 30.36 -6.20 10.13
CA LEU A 147 30.90 -6.94 11.29
C LEU A 147 31.71 -8.17 10.84
N ARG A 148 31.21 -8.89 9.84
CA ARG A 148 31.87 -10.12 9.39
C ARG A 148 31.54 -10.47 7.95
N LEU A 149 32.59 -10.51 7.13
CA LEU A 149 32.55 -10.87 5.71
C LEU A 149 32.36 -12.37 5.44
N ARG A 150 31.48 -13.05 6.18
CA ARG A 150 31.12 -14.45 5.95
C ARG A 150 29.71 -14.54 5.39
N VAL A 151 29.58 -15.21 4.24
CA VAL A 151 28.31 -15.34 3.51
C VAL A 151 27.22 -15.99 4.36
N ARG A 152 27.49 -17.13 4.99
CA ARG A 152 26.48 -17.88 5.76
C ARG A 152 25.85 -17.06 6.90
N PRO A 153 26.61 -16.42 7.81
CA PRO A 153 26.00 -15.60 8.86
C PRO A 153 25.29 -14.33 8.35
N ILE A 154 25.75 -13.72 7.27
CA ILE A 154 25.07 -12.56 6.68
C ILE A 154 23.72 -12.99 6.13
N PHE A 155 23.69 -14.05 5.32
CA PHE A 155 22.47 -14.59 4.72
C PHE A 155 21.45 -14.97 5.81
N ALA A 156 21.89 -15.67 6.86
CA ALA A 156 21.02 -16.04 7.97
C ALA A 156 20.39 -14.81 8.66
N GLN A 157 21.15 -13.74 8.89
CA GLN A 157 20.62 -12.51 9.50
C GLN A 157 19.62 -11.81 8.57
N VAL A 158 19.93 -11.70 7.28
CA VAL A 158 19.06 -11.03 6.30
C VAL A 158 17.74 -11.77 6.14
N THR A 159 17.79 -13.10 5.94
CA THR A 159 16.57 -13.90 5.85
C THR A 159 15.77 -13.85 7.16
N THR A 160 16.43 -13.87 8.33
CA THR A 160 15.74 -13.72 9.63
C THR A 160 15.01 -12.37 9.72
N PHE A 161 15.67 -11.30 9.31
CA PHE A 161 15.07 -9.98 9.25
C PHE A 161 13.85 -9.97 8.32
N THR A 162 13.96 -10.53 7.12
CA THR A 162 12.87 -10.56 6.13
C THR A 162 11.68 -11.38 6.60
N VAL A 163 11.92 -12.50 7.28
CA VAL A 163 10.84 -13.29 7.91
C VAL A 163 10.11 -12.48 8.98
N ALA A 164 10.83 -11.82 9.88
CA ALA A 164 10.23 -10.98 10.91
C ALA A 164 9.46 -9.78 10.31
N HIS A 165 10.05 -9.15 9.31
CA HIS A 165 9.44 -8.07 8.54
C HIS A 165 8.13 -8.53 7.91
N SER A 166 8.14 -9.69 7.23
CA SER A 166 6.97 -10.31 6.61
C SER A 166 5.83 -10.51 7.61
N ILE A 167 6.15 -11.04 8.80
CA ILE A 167 5.18 -11.30 9.87
C ILE A 167 4.50 -10.00 10.29
N THR A 168 5.28 -8.96 10.59
CA THR A 168 4.71 -7.73 11.16
C THR A 168 4.03 -6.88 10.11
N LEU A 169 4.54 -6.89 8.87
CA LEU A 169 3.86 -6.29 7.72
C LEU A 169 2.48 -6.92 7.52
N ALA A 170 2.40 -8.26 7.53
CA ALA A 170 1.13 -8.97 7.40
C ALA A 170 0.15 -8.62 8.54
N LEU A 171 0.62 -8.66 9.79
CA LEU A 171 -0.20 -8.30 10.96
C LEU A 171 -0.72 -6.86 10.88
N THR A 172 0.11 -5.94 10.39
CA THR A 172 -0.26 -4.52 10.29
C THR A 172 -1.26 -4.29 9.16
N MET A 173 -1.05 -4.89 7.99
CA MET A 173 -1.99 -4.79 6.86
C MET A 173 -3.35 -5.45 7.15
N LEU A 174 -3.37 -6.52 7.95
CA LEU A 174 -4.61 -7.16 8.40
C LEU A 174 -5.31 -6.37 9.53
N GLY A 175 -4.66 -5.34 10.07
CA GLY A 175 -5.20 -4.50 11.14
C GLY A 175 -5.08 -5.11 12.54
N PHE A 176 -4.32 -6.19 12.72
CA PHE A 176 -4.08 -6.78 14.04
C PHE A 176 -3.10 -5.96 14.90
N VAL A 177 -2.17 -5.26 14.25
CA VAL A 177 -1.19 -4.38 14.91
C VAL A 177 -1.25 -3.02 14.24
N SER A 178 -1.25 -1.95 15.02
CA SER A 178 -1.15 -0.58 14.50
C SER A 178 -0.41 0.26 15.52
N LEU A 179 0.76 0.75 15.14
CA LEU A 179 1.54 1.70 15.93
C LEU A 179 1.73 2.98 15.11
N PRO A 180 1.67 4.16 15.75
CA PRO A 180 1.84 5.41 15.03
C PRO A 180 3.28 5.55 14.53
N SER A 181 3.45 6.06 13.30
CA SER A 181 4.77 6.23 12.68
C SER A 181 5.75 7.04 13.52
N ARG A 182 5.27 8.02 14.30
CA ARG A 182 6.07 8.79 15.27
C ARG A 182 6.82 7.94 16.32
N ILE A 183 6.39 6.70 16.55
CA ILE A 183 7.06 5.75 17.45
C ILE A 183 7.91 4.76 16.63
N VAL A 184 7.35 4.24 15.54
CA VAL A 184 7.99 3.20 14.72
C VAL A 184 9.25 3.75 14.02
N GLU A 185 9.16 4.91 13.39
CA GLU A 185 10.24 5.47 12.57
C GLU A 185 11.50 5.83 13.38
N PRO A 186 11.41 6.43 14.60
CA PRO A 186 12.57 6.60 15.46
C PRO A 186 13.18 5.28 15.92
N LEU A 187 12.37 4.26 16.22
CA LEU A 187 12.87 2.94 16.64
C LEU A 187 13.59 2.22 15.49
N ILE A 188 13.11 2.37 14.26
CA ILE A 188 13.80 1.92 13.05
C ILE A 188 15.18 2.61 12.96
N ALA A 189 15.24 3.94 13.07
CA ALA A 189 16.50 4.68 13.04
C ALA A 189 17.45 4.27 14.19
N LEU A 190 16.91 4.04 15.39
CA LEU A 190 17.67 3.60 16.56
C LEU A 190 18.26 2.21 16.35
N SER A 191 17.54 1.30 15.68
CA SER A 191 18.07 -0.03 15.34
C SER A 191 19.30 0.04 14.42
N ILE A 192 19.34 0.99 13.49
CA ILE A 192 20.48 1.23 12.60
C ILE A 192 21.69 1.71 13.41
N ALA A 193 21.47 2.70 14.28
CA ALA A 193 22.51 3.20 15.18
C ALA A 193 23.04 2.09 16.08
N TYR A 194 22.16 1.27 16.64
CA TYR A 194 22.52 0.16 17.51
C TYR A 194 23.45 -0.84 16.80
N VAL A 195 23.09 -1.32 15.61
CA VAL A 195 23.92 -2.29 14.87
C VAL A 195 25.29 -1.70 14.54
N ALA A 196 25.33 -0.42 14.19
CA ALA A 196 26.58 0.26 13.88
C ALA A 196 27.47 0.44 15.12
N ILE A 197 26.90 0.80 16.28
CA ILE A 197 27.62 0.90 17.55
C ILE A 197 28.11 -0.47 18.01
N GLU A 198 27.29 -1.52 17.87
CA GLU A 198 27.69 -2.89 18.20
C GLU A 198 28.96 -3.30 17.44
N ASN A 199 29.05 -2.94 16.15
CA ASN A 199 30.23 -3.21 15.33
C ASN A 199 31.51 -2.48 15.81
N LEU A 200 31.39 -1.40 16.59
CA LEU A 200 32.53 -0.72 17.20
C LEU A 200 32.97 -1.38 18.50
N MET A 201 32.07 -2.05 19.19
CA MET A 201 32.30 -2.65 20.51
C MET A 201 32.78 -4.10 20.43
N THR A 202 32.50 -4.80 19.34
CA THR A 202 32.91 -6.21 19.17
C THR A 202 33.25 -6.52 17.72
N ASP A 203 34.15 -7.49 17.53
CA ASP A 203 34.52 -8.12 16.27
C ASP A 203 33.94 -9.54 16.12
N ARG A 204 33.15 -10.00 17.11
CA ARG A 204 32.61 -11.37 17.16
C ARG A 204 31.10 -11.38 17.00
N LEU A 205 30.62 -12.22 16.08
CA LEU A 205 29.20 -12.56 15.97
C LEU A 205 28.79 -13.43 17.15
N ARG A 206 27.87 -12.93 17.98
CA ARG A 206 27.26 -13.68 19.07
C ARG A 206 25.90 -14.25 18.63
N PRO A 207 25.47 -15.43 19.12
CA PRO A 207 24.22 -16.07 18.69
C PRO A 207 22.95 -15.22 18.91
N TRP A 208 22.91 -14.42 19.98
CA TRP A 208 21.77 -13.56 20.30
C TRP A 208 21.54 -12.43 19.28
N ARG A 209 22.53 -12.12 18.43
CA ARG A 209 22.37 -11.13 17.36
C ARG A 209 21.28 -11.52 16.36
N ILE A 210 21.04 -12.82 16.14
CA ILE A 210 19.90 -13.29 15.32
C ILE A 210 18.55 -12.87 15.95
N VAL A 211 18.44 -12.98 17.28
CA VAL A 211 17.22 -12.57 18.01
C VAL A 211 17.01 -11.06 17.93
N LEU A 212 18.08 -10.26 18.04
CA LEU A 212 17.99 -8.82 17.80
C LEU A 212 17.53 -8.49 16.39
N VAL A 213 18.16 -9.10 15.39
CA VAL A 213 17.86 -8.84 13.98
C VAL A 213 16.42 -9.23 13.65
N PHE A 214 15.92 -10.30 14.26
CA PHE A 214 14.49 -10.64 14.22
C PHE A 214 13.64 -9.51 14.79
N GLY A 215 13.94 -9.02 16.01
CA GLY A 215 13.22 -7.90 16.63
C GLY A 215 13.24 -6.62 15.78
N PHE A 216 14.37 -6.29 15.17
CA PHE A 216 14.48 -5.16 14.25
C PHE A 216 13.67 -5.38 12.97
N GLY A 217 13.66 -6.59 12.43
CA GLY A 217 12.80 -6.94 11.29
C GLY A 217 11.31 -6.70 11.60
N LEU A 218 10.85 -7.06 12.81
CA LEU A 218 9.47 -6.78 13.22
C LEU A 218 9.16 -5.27 13.17
N LEU A 219 10.06 -4.43 13.72
CA LEU A 219 9.91 -2.97 13.71
C LEU A 219 9.84 -2.40 12.30
N HIS A 220 10.74 -2.83 11.42
CA HIS A 220 10.80 -2.34 10.03
C HIS A 220 9.55 -2.73 9.23
N GLY A 221 8.96 -3.91 9.51
CA GLY A 221 7.71 -4.35 8.86
C GLY A 221 6.53 -3.41 9.08
N MET A 222 6.46 -2.74 10.24
CA MET A 222 5.40 -1.78 10.54
C MET A 222 5.55 -0.47 9.76
N GLY A 223 6.80 -0.02 9.52
CA GLY A 223 7.08 1.28 8.89
C GLY A 223 6.59 1.41 7.45
N PHE A 224 6.36 0.29 6.75
CA PHE A 224 5.94 0.28 5.35
C PHE A 224 4.48 -0.15 5.12
N ALA A 225 3.78 -0.61 6.16
CA ALA A 225 2.46 -1.22 6.02
C ALA A 225 1.38 -0.24 5.52
N SER A 226 1.47 1.05 5.89
CA SER A 226 0.54 2.09 5.42
C SER A 226 0.62 2.28 3.90
N VAL A 227 1.85 2.38 3.36
CA VAL A 227 2.10 2.55 1.91
C VAL A 227 1.54 1.37 1.12
N LEU A 228 1.68 0.15 1.64
CA LEU A 228 1.16 -1.04 0.96
C LEU A 228 -0.37 -1.15 1.04
N SER A 229 -0.97 -0.66 2.11
CA SER A 229 -2.43 -0.62 2.29
C SER A 229 -3.11 0.36 1.33
N ASP A 230 -2.44 1.48 1.01
CA ASP A 230 -2.95 2.50 0.09
C ASP A 230 -3.03 2.01 -1.38
N LEU A 231 -2.35 0.92 -1.74
CA LEU A 231 -2.37 0.35 -3.08
C LEU A 231 -3.66 -0.39 -3.44
N GLY A 232 -4.59 -0.55 -2.48
CA GLY A 232 -5.98 -0.97 -2.77
C GLY A 232 -6.13 -2.38 -3.35
N LEU A 233 -5.25 -3.31 -2.98
CA LEU A 233 -5.26 -4.67 -3.49
C LEU A 233 -6.60 -5.40 -3.27
N PRO A 234 -7.05 -6.19 -4.27
CA PRO A 234 -8.06 -7.21 -4.06
C PRO A 234 -7.63 -8.17 -2.94
N ARG A 235 -8.55 -8.47 -2.00
CA ARG A 235 -8.24 -9.29 -0.81
C ARG A 235 -7.75 -10.70 -1.14
N ASP A 236 -8.20 -11.23 -2.27
CA ASP A 236 -7.83 -12.53 -2.81
C ASP A 236 -6.36 -12.63 -3.24
N GLU A 237 -5.72 -11.50 -3.53
CA GLU A 237 -4.32 -11.46 -3.98
C GLU A 237 -3.34 -11.02 -2.88
N PHE A 238 -3.83 -10.85 -1.65
CA PHE A 238 -3.02 -10.40 -0.51
C PHE A 238 -1.79 -11.29 -0.26
N ILE A 239 -1.96 -12.62 -0.26
CA ILE A 239 -0.87 -13.56 0.03
C ILE A 239 0.18 -13.52 -1.10
N THR A 240 -0.27 -13.51 -2.37
CA THR A 240 0.60 -13.39 -3.54
C THR A 240 1.44 -12.12 -3.43
N ALA A 241 0.78 -10.98 -3.19
CA ALA A 241 1.41 -9.69 -3.02
C ALA A 241 2.43 -9.67 -1.88
N LEU A 242 2.07 -10.19 -0.71
CA LEU A 242 2.95 -10.21 0.47
C LEU A 242 4.21 -11.05 0.23
N LEU A 243 4.07 -12.26 -0.32
CA LEU A 243 5.20 -13.14 -0.60
C LEU A 243 6.11 -12.55 -1.70
N SER A 244 5.51 -12.05 -2.79
CA SER A 244 6.23 -11.42 -3.88
C SER A 244 6.95 -10.14 -3.46
N PHE A 245 6.34 -9.34 -2.59
CA PHE A 245 6.98 -8.17 -2.00
C PHE A 245 8.23 -8.56 -1.20
N ASN A 246 8.11 -9.54 -0.29
CA ASN A 246 9.24 -9.95 0.52
C ASN A 246 10.35 -10.64 -0.28
N LEU A 247 10.00 -11.33 -1.37
CA LEU A 247 10.99 -11.82 -2.33
C LEU A 247 11.77 -10.66 -2.99
N GLY A 248 11.08 -9.58 -3.35
CA GLY A 248 11.70 -8.34 -3.82
C GLY A 248 12.61 -7.70 -2.78
N VAL A 249 12.16 -7.64 -1.52
CA VAL A 249 12.96 -7.13 -0.39
C VAL A 249 14.25 -7.92 -0.22
N GLU A 250 14.17 -9.25 -0.16
CA GLU A 250 15.36 -10.11 -0.01
C GLU A 250 16.31 -9.93 -1.20
N ALA A 251 15.80 -9.87 -2.44
CA ALA A 251 16.61 -9.58 -3.62
C ALA A 251 17.30 -8.19 -3.55
N GLY A 252 16.62 -7.17 -3.04
CA GLY A 252 17.18 -5.84 -2.82
C GLY A 252 18.31 -5.86 -1.79
N GLN A 253 18.11 -6.52 -0.65
CA GLN A 253 19.13 -6.65 0.41
C GLN A 253 20.35 -7.41 -0.09
N LEU A 254 20.15 -8.52 -0.81
CA LEU A 254 21.23 -9.30 -1.40
C LEU A 254 22.01 -8.48 -2.44
N SER A 255 21.35 -7.61 -3.20
CA SER A 255 22.00 -6.70 -4.14
C SER A 255 22.93 -5.70 -3.43
N VAL A 256 22.48 -5.14 -2.29
CA VAL A 256 23.31 -4.25 -1.46
C VAL A 256 24.53 -5.00 -0.90
N ILE A 257 24.33 -6.23 -0.42
CA ILE A 257 25.42 -7.07 0.09
C ILE A 257 26.41 -7.42 -1.01
N ALA A 258 25.93 -7.79 -2.19
CA ALA A 258 26.78 -8.10 -3.34
C ALA A 258 27.63 -6.89 -3.75
N ALA A 259 27.00 -5.70 -3.84
CA ALA A 259 27.72 -4.46 -4.15
C ALA A 259 28.78 -4.15 -3.08
N ALA A 260 28.42 -4.22 -1.80
CA ALA A 260 29.36 -4.00 -0.70
C ALA A 260 30.52 -5.01 -0.71
N ALA A 261 30.22 -6.29 -0.98
CA ALA A 261 31.22 -7.35 -1.10
C ALA A 261 32.21 -7.08 -2.23
N LEU A 262 31.72 -6.68 -3.42
CA LEU A 262 32.59 -6.30 -4.55
C LEU A 262 33.52 -5.14 -4.18
N CYS A 263 33.02 -4.12 -3.46
CA CYS A 263 33.83 -2.98 -3.03
C CYS A 263 34.95 -3.35 -2.04
N VAL A 264 34.81 -4.43 -1.27
CA VAL A 264 35.78 -4.80 -0.23
C VAL A 264 36.50 -6.13 -0.48
N MET A 265 36.20 -6.83 -1.57
CA MET A 265 36.74 -8.18 -1.82
C MET A 265 38.28 -8.24 -1.83
N TRP A 266 38.93 -7.20 -2.36
CA TRP A 266 40.39 -7.03 -2.40
C TRP A 266 41.08 -6.74 -1.07
N CYS A 267 40.33 -6.27 -0.06
CA CYS A 267 40.88 -5.78 1.20
C CYS A 267 40.27 -6.41 2.45
N GLY A 268 39.17 -7.16 2.33
CA GLY A 268 38.40 -7.70 3.45
C GLY A 268 39.15 -8.63 4.39
N GLN A 269 40.21 -9.30 3.90
CA GLN A 269 41.07 -10.19 4.70
C GLN A 269 42.31 -9.49 5.27
N ARG A 270 42.50 -8.19 5.00
CA ARG A 270 43.70 -7.47 5.45
C ARG A 270 43.56 -7.10 6.94
N PRO A 271 44.62 -7.18 7.75
CA PRO A 271 44.56 -6.83 9.18
C PRO A 271 44.09 -5.40 9.48
N TRP A 272 44.31 -4.48 8.54
CA TRP A 272 43.90 -3.08 8.65
C TRP A 272 42.43 -2.82 8.27
N TYR A 273 41.74 -3.81 7.67
CA TYR A 273 40.37 -3.67 7.16
C TYR A 273 39.41 -3.16 8.24
N HIS A 274 39.47 -3.77 9.43
CA HIS A 274 38.62 -3.37 10.54
C HIS A 274 38.83 -1.89 10.91
N ARG A 275 40.09 -1.48 11.13
CA ARG A 275 40.43 -0.12 11.56
C ARG A 275 40.16 0.94 10.51
N ARG A 276 40.38 0.65 9.23
CA ARG A 276 40.29 1.65 8.14
C ARG A 276 38.98 1.64 7.36
N VAL A 277 38.17 0.58 7.46
CA VAL A 277 36.90 0.46 6.72
C VAL A 277 35.74 0.28 7.67
N VAL A 278 35.76 -0.74 8.52
CA VAL A 278 34.63 -1.07 9.42
C VAL A 278 34.35 0.06 10.39
N VAL A 279 35.36 0.53 11.12
CA VAL A 279 35.23 1.59 12.13
C VAL A 279 34.69 2.91 11.54
N PRO A 280 35.31 3.53 10.51
CA PRO A 280 34.81 4.80 10.00
C PRO A 280 33.42 4.71 9.38
N ILE A 281 33.11 3.62 8.66
CA ILE A 281 31.78 3.45 8.08
C ILE A 281 30.74 3.22 9.18
N SER A 282 31.05 2.41 10.20
CA SER A 282 30.15 2.19 11.33
C SER A 282 29.94 3.45 12.16
N LEU A 283 30.96 4.30 12.33
CA LEU A 283 30.80 5.64 12.94
C LEU A 283 29.85 6.53 12.12
N ALA A 284 30.00 6.54 10.78
CA ALA A 284 29.11 7.30 9.91
C ALA A 284 27.66 6.80 9.99
N ILE A 285 27.44 5.48 9.94
CA ILE A 285 26.11 4.88 10.07
C ILE A 285 25.51 5.18 11.45
N ALA A 286 26.31 5.08 12.52
CA ALA A 286 25.86 5.40 13.88
C ALA A 286 25.44 6.87 14.02
N ALA A 287 26.22 7.79 13.45
CA ALA A 287 25.91 9.22 13.46
C ALA A 287 24.61 9.52 12.68
N ILE A 288 24.45 8.93 11.49
CA ILE A 288 23.23 9.08 10.67
C ILE A 288 22.01 8.51 11.41
N GLY A 289 22.11 7.28 11.92
CA GLY A 289 21.03 6.62 12.65
C GLY A 289 20.65 7.38 13.92
N GLY A 290 21.63 7.89 14.67
CA GLY A 290 21.40 8.72 15.86
C GLY A 290 20.71 10.04 15.52
N TYR A 291 21.18 10.74 14.49
CA TYR A 291 20.55 11.96 13.99
C TYR A 291 19.09 11.70 13.55
N TRP A 292 18.85 10.66 12.74
CA TRP A 292 17.50 10.30 12.30
C TRP A 292 16.58 9.89 13.44
N THR A 293 17.12 9.25 14.48
CA THR A 293 16.34 8.91 15.68
C THR A 293 15.79 10.17 16.34
N VAL A 294 16.65 11.17 16.55
CA VAL A 294 16.24 12.46 17.13
C VAL A 294 15.30 13.21 16.20
N ALA A 295 15.65 13.29 14.90
CA ALA A 295 14.86 14.00 13.92
C ALA A 295 13.44 13.43 13.83
N ARG A 296 13.28 12.11 13.67
CA ARG A 296 11.95 11.48 13.53
C ARG A 296 11.15 11.46 14.84
N ALA A 297 11.81 11.62 15.99
CA ALA A 297 11.15 11.63 17.29
C ALA A 297 10.61 13.01 17.67
N PHE A 298 11.24 14.09 17.21
CA PHE A 298 10.99 15.44 17.72
C PHE A 298 10.77 16.52 16.65
N LEU A 299 11.11 16.27 15.38
CA LEU A 299 10.95 17.20 14.26
C LEU A 299 9.83 16.72 13.32
#